data_AF-A0A9D5AAP3-F1
#
_entry.id   AF-A0A9D5AAP3-F1
#
_cell.length_a   1.000
_cell.length_b   1.000
_cell.length_c   1.000
_cell.angle_alpha   90.00
_cell.angle_beta   90.00
_cell.angle_gamma   90.00
#
_symmetry.space_group_name_H-M   'P 1'
#
loop_
_entity.id
_entity.type
_entity.pdbx_description
1 polymer ?
#
loop_
_entity_poly.entity_id
_entity_poly.type
_entity_poly.pdbx_seq_one_letter_code
_entity_poly.pdbx_strand_id
1 'polypeptide(L)' 'MPAHGGQRINAVDSGETLNLVSDVTKVKTSLSVVKDRLLKGQIFLGCWEECRNCQAAENGCDSLRRGIQQLIDEGAES' A
#
# COMPACT_ATOMS: atom_id res chain seq x y z
N MET A 1 -44.82 -5.32 11.59
CA MET A 1 -43.75 -4.46 11.04
C MET A 1 -43.45 -4.91 9.61
N PRO A 2 -43.25 -4.01 8.63
CA PRO A 2 -42.94 -4.43 7.27
C PRO A 2 -41.55 -5.08 7.19
N ALA A 3 -41.43 -6.14 6.37
CA ALA A 3 -40.16 -6.82 6.14
C ALA A 3 -39.18 -5.88 5.41
N HIS A 4 -38.04 -5.58 6.04
CA HIS A 4 -36.93 -4.87 5.41
C HIS A 4 -36.20 -5.78 4.40
N GLY A 5 -36.88 -6.11 3.29
CA GLY A 5 -36.33 -6.84 2.15
C GLY A 5 -35.80 -5.91 1.07
N GLY A 6 -35.15 -4.81 1.44
CA GLY A 6 -34.54 -3.88 0.48
C GLY A 6 -33.24 -4.47 -0.06
N GLN A 7 -33.13 -4.52 -1.39
CA GLN A 7 -31.89 -4.78 -2.15
C GLN A 7 -30.68 -4.21 -1.39
N ARG A 8 -29.65 -5.02 -1.12
CA ARG A 8 -28.44 -4.59 -0.41
C ARG A 8 -27.72 -3.54 -1.26
N ILE A 9 -28.06 -2.27 -1.08
CA ILE A 9 -27.55 -1.11 -1.83
C ILE A 9 -26.06 -0.83 -1.59
N ASN A 10 -25.45 -1.50 -0.61
CA ASN A 10 -24.02 -1.42 -0.28
C ASN A 10 -23.27 -2.74 -0.50
N ALA A 11 -23.75 -3.60 -1.40
CA ALA A 11 -22.95 -4.73 -1.85
C ALA A 11 -21.81 -4.19 -2.72
N VAL A 12 -20.61 -4.08 -2.16
CA VAL A 12 -19.39 -3.95 -2.96
C VAL A 12 -19.28 -5.20 -3.82
N ASP A 13 -19.33 -5.01 -5.14
CA ASP A 13 -19.23 -6.08 -6.11
C ASP A 13 -17.90 -6.81 -5.88
N SER A 14 -17.99 -8.06 -5.40
CA SER A 14 -16.82 -8.89 -5.11
C SER A 14 -16.29 -9.59 -6.38
N GLY A 15 -16.82 -9.22 -7.55
CA GLY A 15 -16.59 -9.86 -8.84
C GLY A 15 -15.68 -9.08 -9.79
N GLU A 16 -15.43 -7.79 -9.55
CA GLU A 16 -14.40 -7.08 -10.28
C GLU A 16 -13.04 -7.65 -9.87
N THR A 17 -12.28 -8.19 -10.83
CA THR A 17 -10.92 -8.65 -10.59
C THR A 17 -10.10 -7.44 -10.19
N LEU A 18 -10.03 -7.17 -8.88
CA LEU A 18 -9.24 -6.08 -8.33
C LEU A 18 -7.83 -6.25 -8.89
N ASN A 19 -7.34 -5.26 -9.62
CA ASN A 19 -5.97 -5.25 -10.14
C ASN A 19 -5.03 -4.95 -8.97
N LEU A 20 -4.98 -5.88 -8.01
CA LEU A 20 -4.20 -5.77 -6.80
C LEU A 20 -2.73 -5.74 -7.20
N VAL A 21 -2.04 -4.71 -6.72
CA VAL A 21 -0.60 -4.60 -6.87
C VAL A 21 0.02 -5.58 -5.89
N SER A 22 0.54 -6.70 -6.39
CA SER A 22 1.19 -7.73 -5.57
C SER A 22 2.70 -7.55 -5.45
N ASP A 23 3.30 -6.62 -6.20
CA ASP A 23 4.74 -6.43 -6.24
C ASP A 23 5.08 -4.94 -6.24
N VAL A 24 6.00 -4.52 -5.37
CA VAL A 24 6.43 -3.14 -5.20
C VAL A 24 6.98 -2.51 -6.49
N THR A 25 7.55 -3.32 -7.40
CA THR A 25 8.04 -2.84 -8.70
C THR A 25 6.92 -2.42 -9.65
N LYS A 26 5.69 -2.89 -9.41
CA LYS A 26 4.50 -2.48 -10.17
C LYS A 26 3.88 -1.19 -9.65
N VAL A 27 4.38 -0.64 -8.53
CA VAL A 27 3.95 0.66 -8.01
C VAL A 27 4.45 1.76 -8.95
N LYS A 28 3.51 2.45 -9.60
CA LYS A 28 3.82 3.54 -10.54
C LYS A 28 4.21 4.84 -9.83
N THR A 29 3.74 5.03 -8.60
CA THR A 29 4.12 6.17 -7.76
C THR A 29 5.57 6.03 -7.32
N SER A 30 6.34 7.11 -7.34
CA SER A 30 7.72 7.07 -6.88
C SER A 30 7.82 6.59 -5.43
N LEU A 31 8.78 5.72 -5.15
CA LEU A 31 8.97 5.18 -3.79
C LEU A 31 9.34 6.27 -2.77
N SER A 32 9.91 7.39 -3.21
CA SER A 32 10.13 8.58 -2.38
C SER A 32 8.82 9.22 -1.91
N VAL A 33 7.81 9.33 -2.79
CA VAL A 33 6.48 9.85 -2.42
C VAL A 33 5.74 8.85 -1.54
N VAL A 34 5.85 7.56 -1.83
CA VAL A 34 5.26 6.51 -0.98
C VAL A 34 5.86 6.57 0.43
N LYS A 35 7.19 6.66 0.54
CA LYS A 35 7.92 6.82 1.81
C LYS A 35 7.42 8.02 2.61
N ASP A 36 7.32 9.21 2.01
CA ASP A 36 6.84 10.42 2.68
C ASP A 36 5.46 10.23 3.30
N ARG A 37 4.52 9.62 2.55
CA ARG A 37 3.17 9.35 3.03
C ARG A 37 3.15 8.33 4.18
N LEU A 38 3.94 7.27 4.05
CA LEU A 38 4.04 6.24 5.08
C LEU A 38 4.65 6.76 6.39
N LEU A 39 5.65 7.64 6.30
CA LEU A 39 6.26 8.31 7.45
C LEU A 39 5.26 9.27 8.13
N LYS A 40 4.51 10.06 7.36
CA LYS A 40 3.44 10.92 7.89
C LYS A 40 2.35 10.13 8.60
N GLY A 41 2.06 8.92 8.12
CA GLY A 41 1.13 8.00 8.75
C GLY A 41 1.69 7.27 9.97
N GLN A 42 3.00 7.37 10.25
CA GLN A 42 3.70 6.61 11.30
C GLN A 42 3.55 5.07 11.18
N ILE A 43 3.25 4.57 9.97
CA ILE A 43 3.03 3.14 9.69
C ILE A 43 4.36 2.45 9.34
N PHE A 44 5.34 3.21 8.86
CA PHE A 44 6.58 2.66 8.33
C PHE A 44 7.75 2.91 9.26
N LEU A 45 8.25 1.82 9.85
CA LEU A 45 9.36 1.83 10.80
C LEU A 45 10.74 1.66 10.14
N GLY A 46 10.78 1.30 8.86
CA GLY A 46 12.01 1.18 8.08
C GLY A 46 12.46 2.54 7.55
N CYS A 47 13.78 2.75 7.41
CA CYS A 47 14.36 3.83 6.59
C CYS A 47 13.68 5.22 6.72
N TRP A 48 14.03 5.96 7.77
CA TRP A 48 13.59 7.33 8.08
C TRP A 48 14.02 8.37 7.03
N GLU A 49 13.63 9.64 7.20
CA GLU A 49 13.91 10.75 6.27
C GLU A 49 15.39 10.79 5.84
N GLU A 50 16.31 10.61 6.79
CA GLU A 50 17.77 10.72 6.60
C GLU A 50 18.47 9.42 6.16
N CYS A 51 17.70 8.46 5.65
CA CYS A 51 18.22 7.18 5.18
C CYS A 51 19.14 7.39 3.96
N ARG A 52 20.46 7.42 4.20
CA ARG A 52 21.51 7.68 3.19
C ARG A 52 21.40 6.82 1.93
N ASN A 53 21.08 5.53 2.09
CA ASN A 53 20.91 4.62 0.96
C ASN A 53 19.75 5.05 0.04
N CYS A 54 18.70 5.62 0.61
CA CYS A 54 17.55 6.11 -0.13
C CYS A 54 17.77 7.52 -0.70
N GLN A 55 18.76 8.28 -0.20
CA GLN A 55 19.23 9.52 -0.82
C GLN A 55 20.16 9.24 -2.01
N ALA A 56 20.94 8.17 -1.93
CA ALA A 56 21.88 7.76 -2.98
C ALA A 56 21.21 7.05 -4.18
N ALA A 57 19.98 6.56 -4.02
CA ALA A 57 19.27 5.79 -5.03
C ALA A 57 17.98 6.50 -5.48
N GLU A 58 17.85 6.72 -6.80
CA GLU A 58 16.69 7.40 -7.40
C GLU A 58 15.35 6.69 -7.10
N ASN A 59 15.38 5.37 -7.01
CA ASN A 59 14.20 4.53 -6.74
C ASN A 59 14.18 3.96 -5.33
N GLY A 60 14.74 4.70 -4.37
CA GLY A 60 14.86 4.25 -3.00
C GLY A 60 15.80 3.06 -2.84
N CYS A 61 15.97 2.64 -1.60
CA CYS A 61 16.90 1.62 -1.16
C CYS A 61 16.18 0.29 -0.91
N ASP A 62 16.92 -0.81 -0.88
CA ASP A 62 16.34 -2.15 -0.75
C ASP A 62 15.50 -2.33 0.51
N SER A 63 15.89 -1.69 1.62
CA SER A 63 15.09 -1.68 2.85
C SER A 63 13.74 -1.00 2.68
N LEU A 64 13.68 0.09 1.89
CA LEU A 64 12.43 0.76 1.56
C LEU A 64 11.53 -0.13 0.72
N ARG A 65 12.09 -0.74 -0.33
CA ARG A 65 11.37 -1.67 -1.21
C ARG A 65 10.79 -2.86 -0.44
N ARG A 66 11.61 -3.48 0.41
CA ARG A 66 11.20 -4.63 1.21
C ARG A 66 10.09 -4.28 2.19
N GLY A 67 10.19 -3.17 2.89
CA GLY A 67 9.15 -2.79 3.84
C GLY A 67 7.84 -2.37 3.16
N ILE A 68 7.89 -1.73 1.98
CA ILE A 68 6.67 -1.48 1.19
C ILE A 68 6.06 -2.78 0.70
N GLN A 69 6.88 -3.74 0.24
CA GLN A 69 6.41 -5.07 -0.15
C GLN A 69 5.71 -5.77 1.02
N GLN A 70 6.28 -5.73 2.22
CA GLN A 70 5.66 -6.30 3.40
C GLN A 70 4.28 -5.69 3.69
N LEU A 71 4.12 -4.36 3.57
CA LEU A 71 2.81 -3.70 3.73
C LEU A 71 1.80 -4.12 2.65
N ILE A 72 2.26 -4.36 1.42
CA ILE A 72 1.42 -4.89 0.33
C ILE A 72 0.97 -6.31 0.68
N ASP A 73 1.89 -7.15 1.15
CA ASP A 73 1.61 -8.55 1.50
C ASP A 73 0.62 -8.62 2.68
N GLU A 74 0.83 -7.83 3.73
CA GLU A 74 -0.08 -7.73 4.89
C GLU A 74 -1.50 -7.29 4.48
N GLY A 75 -1.60 -6.34 3.55
CA GLY A 75 -2.88 -5.89 3.01
C GLY A 75 -3.55 -6.89 2.05
N ALA A 76 -2.79 -7.82 1.47
CA ALA A 76 -3.30 -8.86 0.58
C ALA A 76 -3.82 -10.10 1.31
N GLU A 77 -3.40 -10.32 2.57
CA GLU A 77 -3.88 -11.42 3.43
C GLU A 77 -5.14 -11.06 4.24
N SER A 78 -5.71 -9.86 4.06
CA SER A 78 -6.87 -9.32 4.80
C SER A 78 -8.21 -9.50 4.10
#